data_AF-A0A2A5X674-F1
#
_entry.id   AF-A0A2A5X674-F1
#
_cell.length_a   1.000
_cell.length_b   1.000
_cell.length_c   1.000
_cell.angle_alpha   90.00
_cell.angle_beta   90.00
_cell.angle_gamma   90.00
#
_symmetry.space_group_name_H-M   'P 1'
#
loop_
_entity.id
_entity.type
_entity.pdbx_description
1 polymer ?
#
loop_
_entity_poly.entity_id
_entity_poly.type
_entity_poly.pdbx_seq_one_letter_code
_entity_poly.pdbx_strand_id
1 'polypeptide(L)'
;MLLHFKSILFLIKKTYIIGALFILCGCQHSIDSLITAIDSFSKANMVVLIGDPNLEYDTRRKLFYDNTLFSGKLVSQTKKGVVLYKKEYRNGLLDGKSFGYYPSGKIRFKRTFQKGKKNGVHRGWYESGQKKFEFVFKKGLSEGTHYQWYDTGAPYSEINYRNGKPFGSTKIWRKDGKLRSNFVIRENGRRYGLAGIKRCTKIDTKEEVIEPYTALK
;
A
#
# COMPACT_ATOMS: atom_id res chain seq x y z
N MET A 1 32.33 17.17 -32.81
CA MET A 1 30.90 17.31 -32.45
C MET A 1 30.03 17.57 -33.70
N LEU A 2 30.17 16.76 -34.76
CA LEU A 2 29.42 16.92 -36.03
C LEU A 2 29.13 15.58 -36.74
N LEU A 3 29.44 14.44 -36.12
CA LEU A 3 29.26 13.09 -36.71
C LEU A 3 28.07 12.30 -36.15
N HIS A 4 27.44 12.74 -35.06
CA HIS A 4 26.26 12.04 -34.49
C HIS A 4 24.90 12.52 -35.03
N PHE A 5 24.85 13.66 -35.73
CA PHE A 5 23.58 14.19 -36.27
C PHE A 5 23.12 13.50 -37.56
N LYS A 6 24.03 12.90 -38.34
CA LYS A 6 23.67 12.20 -39.59
C LYS A 6 23.06 10.82 -39.37
N SER A 7 23.36 10.14 -38.25
CA SER A 7 22.80 8.81 -37.96
C SER A 7 21.36 8.83 -37.42
N ILE A 8 20.94 9.92 -36.77
CA ILE A 8 19.57 10.05 -36.25
C ILE A 8 18.59 10.42 -37.37
N LEU A 9 19.03 11.23 -38.35
CA LEU A 9 18.21 11.56 -39.52
C LEU A 9 18.00 10.37 -40.47
N PHE A 10 18.88 9.36 -40.44
CA PHE A 10 18.76 8.14 -41.25
C PHE A 10 17.77 7.12 -40.67
N LEU A 11 17.54 7.14 -39.35
CA LEU A 11 16.54 6.27 -38.70
C LEU A 11 15.11 6.83 -38.82
N ILE A 12 14.95 8.16 -38.87
CA ILE A 12 13.63 8.80 -39.02
C ILE A 12 13.09 8.69 -40.46
N LYS A 13 13.96 8.57 -41.47
CA LYS A 13 13.52 8.38 -42.86
C LYS A 13 13.11 6.94 -43.21
N LYS A 14 13.50 5.92 -42.42
CA LYS A 14 13.06 4.53 -42.64
C LYS A 14 11.70 4.21 -42.04
N THR A 15 11.20 5.01 -41.09
CA THR A 15 9.84 4.87 -40.54
C THR A 15 8.76 5.51 -41.42
N TYR A 16 9.09 6.46 -42.29
CA TYR A 16 8.13 7.04 -43.24
C TYR A 16 7.93 6.20 -44.52
N ILE A 17 8.76 5.20 -44.78
CA ILE A 17 8.63 4.33 -45.97
C ILE A 17 7.81 3.06 -45.66
N ILE A 18 7.67 2.68 -44.38
CA ILE A 18 6.76 1.58 -43.99
C ILE A 18 5.30 2.07 -43.89
N GLY A 19 5.07 3.39 -43.85
CA GLY A 19 3.74 3.99 -43.87
C GLY A 19 3.11 4.19 -45.26
N ALA A 20 3.85 3.96 -46.34
CA ALA A 20 3.38 4.22 -47.71
C ALA A 20 3.10 2.95 -48.55
N LEU A 21 3.23 1.75 -47.97
CA LEU A 21 2.96 0.48 -48.67
C LEU A 21 1.93 -0.42 -47.97
N PHE A 22 1.11 0.15 -47.09
CA PHE A 22 -0.03 -0.51 -46.44
C PHE A 22 -1.35 0.26 -46.65
N ILE A 23 -1.44 1.00 -47.76
CA ILE A 23 -2.69 1.60 -48.23
C ILE A 23 -3.19 0.70 -49.36
N LEU A 24 -3.72 -0.48 -49.03
CA LEU A 24 -4.52 -1.32 -49.96
C LEU A 24 -5.22 -2.52 -49.30
N CYS A 25 -5.09 -2.73 -47.99
CA CYS A 25 -5.87 -3.75 -47.27
C CYS A 25 -6.47 -3.12 -46.01
N GLY A 26 -7.79 -3.16 -45.89
CA GLY A 26 -8.58 -2.47 -44.86
C GLY A 26 -8.33 -2.97 -43.43
N CYS A 27 -7.18 -2.64 -42.85
CA CYS A 27 -6.81 -2.99 -41.47
C CYS A 27 -6.54 -1.75 -40.61
N GLN A 28 -7.40 -0.73 -40.70
CA GLN A 28 -7.36 0.45 -39.83
C GLN A 28 -7.37 0.05 -38.33
N HIS A 29 -8.12 -0.99 -37.98
CA HIS A 29 -8.20 -1.54 -36.62
C HIS A 29 -6.86 -2.04 -36.05
N SER A 30 -5.92 -2.49 -36.88
CA SER A 30 -4.64 -3.05 -36.41
C SER A 30 -3.69 -1.95 -35.94
N ILE A 31 -3.69 -0.80 -36.62
CA ILE A 31 -2.82 0.34 -36.33
C ILE A 31 -3.30 1.07 -35.07
N ASP A 32 -4.61 1.28 -34.92
CA ASP A 32 -5.19 1.93 -33.72
C ASP A 32 -4.92 1.13 -32.44
N SER A 33 -4.96 -0.20 -32.56
CA SER A 33 -4.64 -1.12 -31.46
C SER A 33 -3.16 -1.03 -31.04
N LEU A 34 -2.25 -0.92 -32.01
CA LEU A 34 -0.81 -0.74 -31.77
C LEU A 34 -0.50 0.62 -31.13
N ILE A 35 -1.09 1.70 -31.63
CA ILE A 35 -0.92 3.06 -31.07
C ILE A 35 -1.42 3.10 -29.62
N THR A 36 -2.60 2.54 -29.35
CA THR A 36 -3.17 2.45 -27.99
C THR A 36 -2.26 1.64 -27.06
N ALA A 37 -1.69 0.54 -27.54
CA ALA A 37 -0.75 -0.27 -26.77
C ALA A 37 0.52 0.53 -26.43
N ILE A 38 1.10 1.26 -27.39
CA ILE A 38 2.29 2.09 -27.19
C ILE A 38 2.01 3.23 -26.20
N ASP A 39 0.88 3.93 -26.32
CA ASP A 39 0.48 4.99 -25.38
C ASP A 39 0.28 4.43 -23.96
N SER A 40 -0.39 3.28 -23.85
CA SER A 40 -0.57 2.61 -22.55
C SER A 40 0.75 2.21 -21.89
N PHE A 41 1.72 1.76 -22.70
CA PHE A 41 3.05 1.38 -22.23
C PHE A 41 3.89 2.59 -21.81
N SER A 42 3.85 3.67 -22.60
CA SER A 42 4.50 4.95 -22.26
C SER A 42 4.00 5.48 -20.92
N LYS A 43 2.67 5.54 -20.75
CA LYS A 43 2.03 5.96 -19.50
C LYS A 43 2.41 5.06 -18.32
N ALA A 44 2.38 3.74 -18.46
CA ALA A 44 2.74 2.82 -17.38
C ALA A 44 4.20 2.95 -16.87
N ASN A 45 5.10 3.47 -17.70
CA ASN A 45 6.51 3.68 -17.35
C ASN A 45 6.84 5.10 -16.89
N MET A 46 5.90 6.03 -16.97
CA MET A 46 6.06 7.39 -16.48
C MET A 46 6.41 7.41 -14.98
N VAL A 47 7.37 8.26 -14.61
CA VAL A 47 7.77 8.49 -13.21
C VAL A 47 7.63 9.98 -12.91
N VAL A 48 6.84 10.32 -11.91
CA VAL A 48 6.62 11.71 -11.49
C VAL A 48 6.98 11.86 -10.01
N LEU A 49 7.58 12.99 -9.65
CA LEU A 49 7.95 13.29 -8.28
C LEU A 49 6.77 13.91 -7.52
N ILE A 50 6.63 13.54 -6.25
CA ILE A 50 5.67 14.19 -5.35
C ILE A 50 6.08 15.66 -5.20
N GLY A 51 5.13 16.56 -5.43
CA GLY A 51 5.33 18.01 -5.40
C GLY A 51 5.50 18.65 -6.78
N ASP A 52 5.47 17.86 -7.86
CA ASP A 52 5.33 18.39 -9.21
C ASP A 52 4.05 19.24 -9.33
N PRO A 53 4.11 20.47 -9.87
CA PRO A 53 2.98 21.40 -9.91
C PRO A 53 1.83 20.91 -10.80
N ASN A 54 2.07 19.96 -11.71
CA ASN A 54 1.05 19.44 -12.62
C ASN A 54 0.32 18.23 -12.03
N LEU A 55 0.65 17.83 -10.80
CA LEU A 55 -0.06 16.78 -10.07
C LEU A 55 -1.28 17.34 -9.34
N GLU A 56 -2.44 16.76 -9.62
CA GLU A 56 -3.69 17.16 -8.97
C GLU A 56 -4.50 15.94 -8.50
N TYR A 57 -5.30 16.14 -7.46
CA TYR A 57 -6.31 15.16 -7.04
C TYR A 57 -7.70 15.73 -7.25
N ASP A 58 -8.60 14.93 -7.83
CA ASP A 58 -10.02 15.30 -7.86
C ASP A 58 -10.68 15.12 -6.48
N THR A 59 -11.95 15.54 -6.38
CA THR A 59 -12.78 15.38 -5.17
C THR A 59 -12.96 13.93 -4.73
N ARG A 60 -12.71 12.95 -5.61
CA ARG A 60 -12.79 11.50 -5.36
C ARG A 60 -11.42 10.87 -5.11
N ARG A 61 -10.36 11.69 -4.96
CA ARG A 61 -8.96 11.27 -4.76
C ARG A 61 -8.37 10.47 -5.92
N LYS A 62 -8.86 10.63 -7.15
CA LYS A 62 -8.14 10.18 -8.34
C LYS A 62 -7.01 11.16 -8.64
N LEU A 63 -5.85 10.60 -9.01
CA LEU A 63 -4.65 11.36 -9.36
C LEU A 63 -4.64 11.72 -10.84
N PHE A 64 -4.34 12.98 -11.12
CA PHE A 64 -4.16 13.53 -12.44
C PHE A 64 -2.72 14.04 -12.61
N TYR A 65 -2.24 14.03 -13.84
CA TYR A 65 -1.00 14.66 -14.27
C TYR A 65 -1.25 15.30 -15.64
N ASP A 66 -0.94 16.58 -15.78
CA ASP A 66 -1.24 17.39 -16.98
C ASP A 66 -2.72 17.25 -17.41
N ASN A 67 -3.64 17.39 -16.46
CA ASN A 67 -5.10 17.26 -16.64
C ASN A 67 -5.60 15.89 -17.15
N THR A 68 -4.75 14.85 -17.15
CA THR A 68 -5.13 13.49 -17.54
C THR A 68 -5.01 12.50 -16.37
N LEU A 69 -5.81 11.44 -16.37
CA LEU A 69 -5.74 10.43 -15.31
C LEU A 69 -4.36 9.77 -15.28
N PHE A 70 -3.66 9.93 -14.15
CA PHE A 70 -2.29 9.49 -14.04
C PHE A 70 -2.19 7.96 -14.04
N SER A 71 -1.31 7.45 -14.90
CA SER A 71 -0.80 6.08 -14.82
C SER A 71 0.72 6.16 -14.81
N GLY A 72 1.36 5.35 -13.97
CA GLY A 72 2.81 5.43 -13.78
C GLY A 72 3.22 5.27 -12.32
N LYS A 73 4.42 5.75 -11.99
CA LYS A 73 5.05 5.65 -10.68
C LYS A 73 5.18 7.04 -10.06
N LEU A 74 4.56 7.23 -8.90
CA LEU A 74 4.70 8.43 -8.10
C LEU A 74 5.77 8.22 -7.03
N VAL A 75 6.78 9.08 -6.99
CA VAL A 75 7.98 8.92 -6.14
C VAL A 75 8.18 10.15 -5.24
N SER A 76 8.40 9.95 -3.95
CA SER A 76 8.92 11.00 -3.07
C SER A 76 10.37 10.69 -2.73
N GLN A 77 11.18 11.73 -2.73
CA GLN A 77 12.60 11.68 -2.42
C GLN A 77 13.02 12.90 -1.60
N THR A 78 14.14 12.78 -0.90
CA THR A 78 14.80 13.91 -0.23
C THR A 78 15.39 14.89 -1.25
N LYS A 79 15.80 16.09 -0.81
CA LYS A 79 16.56 17.04 -1.65
C LYS A 79 17.85 16.44 -2.22
N LYS A 80 18.41 15.42 -1.55
CA LYS A 80 19.62 14.69 -1.99
C LYS A 80 19.29 13.49 -2.89
N GLY A 81 18.05 13.33 -3.34
CA GLY A 81 17.63 12.25 -4.26
C GLY A 81 17.33 10.90 -3.59
N VAL A 82 17.46 10.77 -2.27
CA VAL A 82 17.13 9.52 -1.56
C VAL A 82 15.62 9.27 -1.60
N VAL A 83 15.19 8.19 -2.26
CA VAL A 83 13.78 7.80 -2.37
C VAL A 83 13.23 7.36 -1.01
N LEU A 84 12.16 8.01 -0.56
CA LEU A 84 11.47 7.67 0.70
C LEU A 84 10.21 6.85 0.45
N TYR A 85 9.61 6.99 -0.73
CA TYR A 85 8.30 6.44 -1.01
C TYR A 85 8.10 6.24 -2.52
N LYS A 86 7.46 5.14 -2.93
CA LYS A 86 7.06 4.86 -4.32
C LYS A 86 5.66 4.23 -4.38
N LYS A 87 4.77 4.75 -5.22
CA LYS A 87 3.42 4.20 -5.52
C LYS A 87 3.27 3.95 -7.00
N GLU A 88 2.63 2.85 -7.36
CA GLU A 88 2.13 2.60 -8.72
C GLU A 88 0.67 3.03 -8.83
N TYR A 89 0.36 3.73 -9.93
CA TYR A 89 -0.96 4.22 -10.27
C TYR A 89 -1.38 3.71 -11.65
N ARG A 90 -2.68 3.47 -11.80
CA ARG A 90 -3.34 3.20 -13.08
C ARG A 90 -4.67 3.95 -13.11
N ASN A 91 -4.88 4.75 -14.13
CA ASN A 91 -6.10 5.56 -14.33
C ASN A 91 -6.49 6.36 -13.08
N GLY A 92 -5.50 7.02 -12.48
CA GLY A 92 -5.62 7.86 -11.29
C GLY A 92 -5.80 7.11 -9.96
N LEU A 93 -5.85 5.77 -9.97
CA LEU A 93 -6.03 4.96 -8.77
C LEU A 93 -4.75 4.21 -8.41
N LEU A 94 -4.53 3.97 -7.12
CA LEU A 94 -3.47 3.07 -6.66
C LEU A 94 -3.73 1.65 -7.15
N ASP A 95 -2.89 1.18 -8.06
CA ASP A 95 -3.04 -0.14 -8.67
C ASP A 95 -1.65 -0.70 -8.98
N GLY A 96 -1.26 -1.72 -8.22
CA GLY A 96 0.10 -2.25 -8.20
C GLY A 96 0.78 -2.11 -6.84
N LYS A 97 2.09 -1.95 -6.86
CA LYS A 97 2.94 -1.99 -5.67
C LYS A 97 3.13 -0.60 -5.06
N SER A 98 3.31 -0.61 -3.75
CA SER A 98 3.60 0.56 -2.94
C SER A 98 4.69 0.24 -1.93
N PHE A 99 5.73 1.07 -1.92
CA PHE A 99 6.92 0.89 -1.10
C PHE A 99 7.19 2.16 -0.30
N GLY A 100 7.73 1.97 0.90
CA GLY A 100 8.33 3.04 1.67
C GLY A 100 9.69 2.59 2.16
N TYR A 101 10.59 3.55 2.32
CA TYR A 101 11.97 3.34 2.74
C TYR A 101 12.27 4.24 3.94
N TYR A 102 13.20 3.78 4.77
CA TYR A 102 13.85 4.63 5.77
C TYR A 102 14.87 5.54 5.09
N PRO A 103 15.31 6.63 5.74
CA PRO A 103 16.39 7.48 5.23
C PRO A 103 17.69 6.71 4.95
N SER A 104 17.93 5.60 5.67
CA SER A 104 19.03 4.66 5.42
C SER A 104 18.90 3.85 4.11
N GLY A 105 17.79 3.96 3.39
CA GLY A 105 17.49 3.17 2.19
C GLY A 105 16.88 1.79 2.47
N LYS A 106 16.84 1.35 3.73
CA LYS A 106 16.19 0.09 4.12
C LYS A 106 14.69 0.14 3.88
N ILE A 107 14.11 -0.99 3.49
CA ILE A 107 12.66 -1.07 3.25
C ILE A 107 11.88 -0.90 4.55
N ARG A 108 10.91 0.01 4.55
CA ARG A 108 9.99 0.28 5.66
C ARG A 108 8.69 -0.49 5.51
N PHE A 109 8.15 -0.57 4.30
CA PHE A 109 7.00 -1.41 3.99
C PHE A 109 6.91 -1.76 2.51
N LYS A 110 6.19 -2.85 2.24
CA LYS A 110 5.76 -3.30 0.91
C LYS A 110 4.27 -3.60 0.97
N ARG A 111 3.51 -3.00 0.07
CA ARG A 111 2.05 -3.10 0.01
C ARG A 111 1.61 -3.28 -1.43
N THR A 112 0.45 -3.90 -1.61
CA THR A 112 -0.15 -4.10 -2.93
C THR A 112 -1.58 -3.56 -2.92
N PHE A 113 -1.94 -2.91 -4.01
CA PHE A 113 -3.25 -2.30 -4.23
C PHE A 113 -3.81 -2.79 -5.57
N GLN A 114 -5.13 -2.83 -5.67
CA GLN A 114 -5.85 -3.11 -6.90
C GLN A 114 -7.04 -2.14 -6.96
N LYS A 115 -7.13 -1.33 -8.02
CA LYS A 115 -8.18 -0.33 -8.21
C LYS A 115 -8.46 0.52 -6.96
N GLY A 116 -7.41 1.01 -6.32
CA GLY A 116 -7.46 1.86 -5.12
C GLY A 116 -7.65 1.11 -3.80
N LYS A 117 -7.87 -0.21 -3.82
CA LYS A 117 -8.14 -1.02 -2.61
C LYS A 117 -6.92 -1.85 -2.22
N LYS A 118 -6.68 -2.03 -0.92
CA LYS A 118 -5.63 -2.94 -0.42
C LYS A 118 -5.94 -4.37 -0.88
N ASN A 119 -4.93 -5.07 -1.39
CA ASN A 119 -5.10 -6.45 -1.83
C ASN A 119 -3.80 -7.24 -1.62
N GLY A 120 -3.92 -8.50 -1.20
CA GLY A 120 -2.77 -9.36 -0.90
C GLY A 120 -2.09 -9.02 0.42
N VAL A 121 -0.83 -9.45 0.55
CA VAL A 121 -0.06 -9.33 1.79
C VAL A 121 0.67 -7.99 1.87
N HIS A 122 0.46 -7.27 2.96
CA HIS A 122 1.12 -6.03 3.32
C HIS A 122 2.13 -6.32 4.41
N ARG A 123 3.39 -5.96 4.19
CA ARG A 123 4.48 -6.18 5.16
C ARG A 123 5.14 -4.86 5.52
N GLY A 124 5.58 -4.75 6.76
CA GLY A 124 6.40 -3.65 7.23
C GLY A 124 7.52 -4.15 8.11
N TRP A 125 8.60 -3.38 8.16
CA TRP A 125 9.80 -3.70 8.93
C TRP A 125 10.20 -2.49 9.77
N TYR A 126 10.86 -2.78 10.89
CA TYR A 126 11.65 -1.79 11.62
C TYR A 126 12.94 -1.50 10.86
N GLU A 127 13.62 -0.40 11.19
CA GLU A 127 14.89 -0.04 10.54
C GLU A 127 16.03 -1.03 10.86
N SER A 128 15.88 -1.80 11.95
CA SER A 128 16.73 -2.96 12.26
C SER A 128 16.60 -4.09 11.23
N GLY A 129 15.56 -4.09 10.38
CA GLY A 129 15.25 -5.15 9.43
C GLY A 129 14.27 -6.20 9.98
N GLN A 130 13.94 -6.14 11.27
CA GLN A 130 12.97 -7.04 11.88
C GLN A 130 11.55 -6.73 11.39
N LYS A 131 10.72 -7.77 11.24
CA LYS A 131 9.32 -7.58 10.84
C LYS A 131 8.60 -6.72 11.88
N LYS A 132 7.78 -5.80 11.41
CA LYS A 132 6.89 -4.96 12.23
C LYS A 132 5.45 -5.41 12.13
N PHE A 133 5.01 -5.73 10.92
CA PHE A 133 3.67 -6.29 10.68
C PHE A 133 3.61 -7.10 9.40
N GLU A 134 2.66 -8.03 9.36
CA GLU A 134 2.26 -8.79 8.18
C GLU A 134 0.74 -8.93 8.19
N PHE A 135 0.08 -8.24 7.28
CA PHE A 135 -1.38 -8.13 7.20
C PHE A 135 -1.88 -8.61 5.86
N VAL A 136 -2.98 -9.35 5.86
CA VAL A 136 -3.56 -9.88 4.63
C VAL A 136 -4.87 -9.15 4.33
N PHE A 137 -5.02 -8.71 3.08
CA PHE A 137 -6.19 -7.98 2.61
C PHE A 137 -6.79 -8.64 1.37
N LYS A 138 -8.12 -8.61 1.26
CA LYS A 138 -8.86 -9.02 0.05
C LYS A 138 -9.88 -7.93 -0.28
N LYS A 139 -9.77 -7.34 -1.48
CA LYS A 139 -10.69 -6.29 -1.96
C LYS A 139 -10.88 -5.13 -0.96
N GLY A 140 -9.83 -4.74 -0.25
CA GLY A 140 -9.82 -3.66 0.73
C GLY A 140 -10.14 -4.04 2.16
N LEU A 141 -10.59 -5.28 2.41
CA LEU A 141 -10.96 -5.78 3.73
C LEU A 141 -9.83 -6.64 4.32
N SER A 142 -9.61 -6.57 5.64
CA SER A 142 -8.74 -7.50 6.36
C SER A 142 -9.27 -8.92 6.24
N GLU A 143 -8.39 -9.86 5.94
CA GLU A 143 -8.72 -11.27 5.74
C GLU A 143 -7.58 -12.12 6.32
N GLY A 144 -7.86 -13.30 6.88
CA GLY A 144 -6.84 -14.17 7.45
C GLY A 144 -6.13 -13.58 8.67
N THR A 145 -4.95 -14.10 8.99
CA THR A 145 -4.21 -13.70 10.20
C THR A 145 -3.38 -12.44 9.97
N HIS A 146 -3.53 -11.49 10.88
CA HIS A 146 -2.72 -10.28 10.97
C HIS A 146 -1.73 -10.44 12.11
N TYR A 147 -0.45 -10.30 11.77
CA TYR A 147 0.64 -10.40 12.73
C TYR A 147 1.30 -9.03 12.95
N GLN A 148 1.68 -8.77 14.19
CA GLN A 148 2.53 -7.65 14.57
C GLN A 148 3.59 -8.12 15.55
N TRP A 149 4.74 -7.45 15.50
CA TRP A 149 5.88 -7.72 16.38
C TRP A 149 6.37 -6.43 17.01
N TYR A 150 7.02 -6.56 18.16
CA TYR A 150 7.85 -5.51 18.72
C TYR A 150 9.14 -5.35 17.90
N ASP A 151 9.85 -4.26 18.13
CA ASP A 151 11.16 -3.96 17.53
C ASP A 151 12.27 -4.95 17.95
N THR A 152 12.06 -5.65 19.06
CA THR A 152 12.86 -6.79 19.52
C THR A 152 12.60 -8.07 18.74
N GLY A 153 11.54 -8.12 17.93
CA GLY A 153 11.13 -9.29 17.16
C GLY A 153 10.19 -10.22 17.91
N ALA A 154 9.95 -9.95 19.20
CA ALA A 154 8.95 -10.65 19.98
C ALA A 154 7.53 -10.39 19.41
N PRO A 155 6.62 -11.39 19.44
CA PRO A 155 5.26 -11.20 18.97
C PRO A 155 4.54 -10.13 19.80
N TYR A 156 3.80 -9.25 19.13
CA TYR A 156 2.93 -8.28 19.77
C TYR A 156 1.47 -8.70 19.67
N SER A 157 1.02 -9.09 18.47
CA SER A 157 -0.36 -9.55 18.26
C SER A 157 -0.47 -10.52 17.10
N GLU A 158 -1.39 -11.46 17.25
CA GLU A 158 -1.86 -12.38 16.22
C GLU A 158 -3.39 -12.34 16.26
N ILE A 159 -4.01 -11.80 15.20
CA ILE A 159 -5.45 -11.56 15.16
C ILE A 159 -5.99 -12.10 13.85
N ASN A 160 -6.94 -13.03 13.91
CA ASN A 160 -7.63 -13.51 12.73
C ASN A 160 -8.75 -12.55 12.31
N TYR A 161 -8.89 -12.34 11.01
CA TYR A 161 -9.91 -11.52 10.40
C TYR A 161 -10.69 -12.31 9.35
N ARG A 162 -11.97 -12.00 9.22
CA ARG A 162 -12.84 -12.46 8.13
C ARG A 162 -13.70 -11.29 7.68
N ASN A 163 -13.70 -10.97 6.38
CA ASN A 163 -14.51 -9.88 5.81
C ASN A 163 -14.34 -8.53 6.53
N GLY A 164 -13.10 -8.21 6.93
CA GLY A 164 -12.76 -6.94 7.57
C GLY A 164 -13.01 -6.87 9.07
N LYS A 165 -13.56 -7.92 9.70
CA LYS A 165 -13.83 -7.97 11.14
C LYS A 165 -12.96 -9.01 11.84
N PRO A 166 -12.49 -8.76 13.08
CA PRO A 166 -11.84 -9.78 13.88
C PRO A 166 -12.75 -11.01 14.04
N PHE A 167 -12.22 -12.21 13.81
CA PHE A 167 -12.95 -13.46 13.84
C PHE A 167 -12.00 -14.62 14.18
N GLY A 168 -12.40 -15.55 15.05
CA GLY A 168 -11.55 -16.65 15.46
C GLY A 168 -10.50 -16.24 16.49
N SER A 169 -9.32 -16.85 16.44
CA SER A 169 -8.23 -16.67 17.41
C SER A 169 -7.72 -15.21 17.47
N THR A 170 -7.51 -14.73 18.68
CA THR A 170 -6.83 -13.46 18.99
C THR A 170 -5.88 -13.67 20.15
N LYS A 171 -4.60 -13.37 19.93
CA LYS A 171 -3.56 -13.33 20.96
C LYS A 171 -2.86 -11.99 20.97
N ILE A 172 -2.63 -11.44 22.15
CA ILE A 172 -1.90 -10.19 22.35
C ILE A 172 -0.90 -10.42 23.47
N TRP A 173 0.35 -10.05 23.24
CA TRP A 173 1.43 -10.15 24.21
C TRP A 173 1.86 -8.77 24.68
N ARG A 174 2.48 -8.74 25.85
CA ARG A 174 3.21 -7.59 26.39
C ARG A 174 4.65 -7.63 25.93
N LYS A 175 5.39 -6.53 26.10
CA LYS A 175 6.84 -6.46 25.79
C LYS A 175 7.67 -7.46 26.59
N ASP A 176 7.22 -7.82 27.80
CA ASP A 176 7.85 -8.82 28.67
C ASP A 176 7.57 -10.28 28.23
N GLY A 177 6.88 -10.48 27.11
CA GLY A 177 6.51 -11.79 26.58
C GLY A 177 5.26 -12.41 27.22
N LYS A 178 4.71 -11.82 28.29
CA LYS A 178 3.52 -12.35 28.95
C LYS A 178 2.26 -12.08 28.10
N LEU A 179 1.36 -13.05 28.09
CA LEU A 179 0.10 -12.96 27.38
C LEU A 179 -0.82 -11.95 28.07
N ARG A 180 -1.26 -10.94 27.33
CA ARG A 180 -2.25 -9.93 27.78
C ARG A 180 -3.68 -10.39 27.49
N SER A 181 -3.87 -11.00 26.31
CA SER A 181 -5.17 -11.48 25.84
C SER A 181 -4.99 -12.75 25.02
N ASN A 182 -5.90 -13.71 25.19
CA ASN A 182 -6.00 -14.93 24.41
C ASN A 182 -7.44 -15.41 24.42
N PHE A 183 -8.15 -15.15 23.33
CA PHE A 183 -9.56 -15.48 23.21
C PHE A 183 -9.93 -15.78 21.76
N VAL A 184 -11.11 -16.37 21.58
CA VAL A 184 -11.71 -16.67 20.28
C VAL A 184 -12.98 -15.87 20.10
N ILE A 185 -13.15 -15.22 18.95
CA ILE A 185 -14.41 -14.59 18.53
C ILE A 185 -15.18 -15.59 17.67
N ARG A 186 -16.41 -15.93 18.07
CA ARG A 186 -17.30 -16.83 17.30
C ARG A 186 -18.26 -16.04 16.39
N GLU A 187 -19.06 -16.76 15.60
CA GLU A 187 -20.01 -16.19 14.64
C GLU A 187 -21.00 -15.18 15.26
N ASN A 188 -21.40 -15.39 16.52
CA ASN A 188 -22.26 -14.46 17.25
C ASN A 188 -21.53 -13.20 17.77
N GLY A 189 -20.28 -12.99 17.40
CA GLY A 189 -19.44 -11.87 17.82
C GLY A 189 -18.96 -11.95 19.27
N ARG A 190 -19.36 -12.98 20.04
CA ARG A 190 -18.93 -13.14 21.44
C ARG A 190 -17.49 -13.65 21.52
N ARG A 191 -16.79 -13.17 22.55
CA ARG A 191 -15.41 -13.53 22.89
C ARG A 191 -15.40 -14.63 23.95
N TYR A 192 -14.59 -15.65 23.74
CA TYR A 192 -14.41 -16.76 24.68
C TYR A 192 -12.93 -16.90 25.02
N GLY A 193 -12.59 -16.78 26.30
CA GLY A 193 -11.21 -16.80 26.80
C GLY A 193 -10.81 -15.49 27.49
N LEU A 194 -9.51 -15.30 27.65
CA LEU A 194 -8.93 -14.13 28.31
C LEU A 194 -8.98 -12.91 27.38
N ALA A 195 -10.09 -12.16 27.40
CA ALA A 195 -10.21 -10.92 26.64
C ALA A 195 -9.31 -9.79 27.21
N GLY A 196 -8.96 -9.88 28.49
CA GLY A 196 -8.07 -8.97 29.20
C GLY A 196 -8.21 -9.15 30.72
N ILE A 197 -7.34 -8.48 31.47
CA ILE A 197 -7.38 -8.48 32.94
C ILE A 197 -8.19 -7.26 33.36
N LYS A 198 -9.36 -7.45 34.00
CA LYS A 198 -9.98 -6.36 34.77
C LYS A 198 -9.06 -6.11 35.96
N ARG A 199 -8.48 -4.92 36.07
CA ARG A 199 -7.77 -4.54 37.30
C ARG A 199 -8.84 -4.40 38.38
N CYS A 200 -8.93 -5.38 39.25
CA CYS A 200 -9.70 -5.24 40.48
C CYS A 200 -8.85 -4.39 41.43
N THR A 201 -9.32 -3.20 41.77
CA THR A 201 -8.76 -2.45 42.89
C THR A 201 -9.34 -3.06 44.17
N LYS A 202 -8.54 -3.24 45.22
CA LYS A 202 -9.08 -3.57 46.54
C LYS A 202 -9.97 -2.41 46.95
N ILE A 203 -11.24 -2.70 47.16
CA ILE A 203 -12.16 -1.79 47.83
C ILE A 203 -11.81 -1.87 49.31
N ASP A 204 -11.30 -0.78 49.89
CA ASP A 204 -11.23 -0.65 51.34
C ASP A 204 -12.64 -0.35 51.84
N THR A 205 -13.22 -1.26 52.60
CA THR A 205 -14.63 -1.19 53.03
C THR A 205 -14.85 -0.27 54.23
N LYS A 206 -13.81 0.46 54.68
CA LYS A 206 -13.91 1.25 55.91
C LYS A 206 -14.70 2.54 55.73
N GLU A 207 -14.64 3.21 54.58
CA GLU A 207 -15.45 4.42 54.35
C GLU A 207 -15.85 4.58 52.87
N GLU A 208 -17.12 4.97 52.71
CA GLU A 208 -17.79 5.58 51.55
C GLU A 208 -18.33 4.71 50.40
N VAL A 209 -19.58 5.06 50.05
CA VAL A 209 -20.37 4.57 48.93
C VAL A 209 -19.57 4.68 47.63
N ILE A 210 -19.42 3.54 46.95
CA ILE A 210 -18.63 3.46 45.72
C ILE A 210 -19.56 3.68 44.55
N GLU A 211 -19.59 4.90 44.02
CA GLU A 211 -20.23 5.17 42.74
C GLU A 211 -19.41 4.53 41.61
N PRO A 212 -19.97 3.58 40.83
CA PRO A 212 -19.19 2.72 39.93
C PRO A 212 -18.64 3.43 38.67
N TYR A 213 -18.88 4.74 38.48
CA TYR A 213 -18.60 5.44 37.22
C TYR A 213 -17.67 6.67 37.30
N THR A 214 -17.14 7.06 38.45
CA THR A 214 -16.32 8.29 38.58
C THR A 214 -14.81 8.11 38.46
N ALA A 215 -14.29 6.88 38.36
CA ALA A 215 -12.84 6.61 38.33
C ALA A 215 -12.20 6.67 36.92
N LEU A 216 -12.58 7.66 36.10
CA LEU A 216 -11.86 8.03 34.87
C LEU A 216 -11.65 9.55 34.85
N LYS A 217 -10.65 10.03 35.60
CA LYS A 217 -9.93 11.27 35.31
C LYS A 217 -8.45 10.95 35.24
#